data_AF-A0A520MI88-F1
#
_entry.id   AF-A0A520MI88-F1
#
_cell.length_a   1.000
_cell.length_b   1.000
_cell.length_c   1.000
_cell.angle_alpha   90.00
_cell.angle_beta   90.00
_cell.angle_gamma   90.00
#
_symmetry.space_group_name_H-M   'P 1'
#
loop_
_entity.id
_entity.type
_entity.pdbx_description
1 polymer ?
#
loop_
_entity_poly.entity_id
_entity_poly.type
_entity_poly.pdbx_seq_one_letter_code
_entity_poly.pdbx_strand_id
1 'polypeptide(L)'
;MLKDSIQEIIKDIKEGKMVIILDDESRENEGDLVCAADLITPEIVNFMASKGKGLICMPMSDALISKYDLQMMTNNNRAANKTAFTVSIEAAEGITTGISAADRSHTIKTAVSKESKSSDIVQPGHIFPLKAMEGGVLSRAGHTEAACDLAKLAGLQSAGVICEIMNDDGTMARRDDLIKFGELHNLKVGTIADLIDYRLSSDSTVEAVNEKKISNEFGDFNLIVWRDKINDEYHFSLSKGDLLKVKSPLVRVQTQSILQDTLGIEDLGKNWSIRKSLERISKEEVGLFVLINHRDAKSYWLNLLDDKEIEPKRNRRVIGVGSQILRALNLKQITVLGTPTKYNAVSGFNIEITGFINE
;
A
#
# COMPACT_ATOMS: atom_id res chain seq x y z
N MET A 1 -3.41 -16.77 -17.18
CA MET A 1 -3.00 -16.26 -15.85
C MET A 1 -1.74 -15.44 -16.10
N LEU A 2 -1.90 -14.18 -16.50
CA LEU A 2 -0.81 -13.31 -16.95
C LEU A 2 -0.74 -12.13 -15.98
N LYS A 3 0.00 -12.33 -14.91
CA LYS A 3 0.36 -11.25 -14.00
C LYS A 3 1.83 -11.39 -13.72
N ASP A 4 2.59 -10.38 -14.10
CA ASP A 4 4.01 -10.33 -13.85
C ASP A 4 4.26 -10.09 -12.36
N SER A 5 5.37 -10.61 -11.85
CA SER A 5 5.74 -10.35 -10.47
C SER A 5 6.11 -8.87 -10.27
N ILE A 6 5.87 -8.33 -9.07
CA ILE A 6 6.27 -6.96 -8.76
C ILE A 6 7.79 -6.76 -8.88
N GLN A 7 8.57 -7.81 -8.62
CA GLN A 7 10.02 -7.81 -8.86
C GLN A 7 10.37 -7.58 -10.33
N GLU A 8 9.65 -8.21 -11.26
CA GLU A 8 9.84 -8.03 -12.70
C GLU A 8 9.37 -6.66 -13.18
N ILE A 9 8.29 -6.13 -12.59
CA ILE A 9 7.80 -4.76 -12.82
C ILE A 9 8.85 -3.75 -12.39
N ILE A 10 9.39 -3.88 -11.17
CA ILE A 10 10.45 -2.99 -10.64
C ILE A 10 11.70 -3.04 -11.52
N LYS A 11 12.07 -4.23 -12.01
CA LYS A 11 13.19 -4.39 -12.94
C LYS A 11 12.97 -3.61 -14.23
N ASP A 12 11.79 -3.70 -14.84
CA ASP A 12 11.49 -2.98 -16.07
C ASP A 12 11.49 -1.46 -15.87
N ILE A 13 10.90 -0.98 -14.76
CA ILE A 13 10.95 0.44 -14.39
C ILE A 13 12.41 0.91 -14.23
N LYS A 14 13.26 0.13 -13.58
CA LYS A 14 14.68 0.43 -13.40
C LYS A 14 15.45 0.48 -14.72
N GLU A 15 15.03 -0.30 -15.71
CA GLU A 15 15.60 -0.32 -17.07
C GLU A 15 15.02 0.78 -17.97
N GLY A 16 14.13 1.64 -17.45
CA GLY A 16 13.53 2.75 -18.20
C GLY A 16 12.37 2.33 -19.09
N LYS A 17 11.81 1.12 -18.89
CA LYS A 17 10.64 0.64 -19.62
C LYS A 17 9.35 1.12 -18.96
N MET A 18 8.29 1.18 -19.75
CA MET A 18 6.93 1.33 -19.24
C MET A 18 6.40 -0.02 -18.74
N VAL A 19 5.47 0.04 -17.80
CA VAL A 19 4.65 -1.08 -17.32
C VAL A 19 3.20 -0.65 -17.23
N ILE A 20 2.28 -1.58 -17.07
CA ILE A 20 0.87 -1.29 -16.81
C ILE A 20 0.55 -1.65 -15.36
N ILE A 21 -0.03 -0.72 -14.62
CA ILE A 21 -0.52 -0.96 -13.26
C ILE A 21 -2.02 -0.80 -13.23
N LEU A 22 -2.72 -1.83 -12.74
CA LEU A 22 -4.16 -1.82 -12.53
C LEU A 22 -4.49 -1.55 -11.08
N ASP A 23 -5.56 -0.80 -10.86
CA ASP A 23 -6.19 -0.69 -9.55
C ASP A 23 -7.27 -1.78 -9.33
N ASP A 24 -8.01 -1.68 -8.24
CA ASP A 24 -9.06 -2.64 -7.90
C ASP A 24 -10.34 -2.37 -8.70
N GLU A 25 -11.06 -3.42 -9.10
CA GLU A 25 -12.32 -3.32 -9.85
C GLU A 25 -13.39 -2.48 -9.11
N SER A 26 -13.31 -2.38 -7.78
CA SER A 26 -14.21 -1.57 -6.96
C SER A 26 -13.79 -0.09 -6.80
N ARG A 27 -12.64 0.31 -7.37
CA ARG A 27 -12.09 1.67 -7.32
C ARG A 27 -12.33 2.39 -8.66
N GLU A 28 -11.32 2.53 -9.53
CA GLU A 28 -11.47 3.12 -10.87
C GLU A 28 -11.69 2.03 -11.93
N ASN A 29 -11.22 0.80 -11.67
CA ASN A 29 -11.21 -0.32 -12.61
C ASN A 29 -10.47 0.05 -13.90
N GLU A 30 -9.35 0.74 -13.75
CA GLU A 30 -8.55 1.31 -14.84
C GLU A 30 -7.11 0.82 -14.75
N GLY A 31 -6.35 1.10 -15.82
CA GLY A 31 -4.93 0.82 -15.86
C GLY A 31 -4.16 1.97 -16.47
N ASP A 32 -3.03 2.26 -15.83
CA ASP A 32 -2.14 3.33 -16.24
C ASP A 32 -0.86 2.74 -16.81
N LEU A 33 -0.37 3.35 -17.89
CA LEU A 33 1.03 3.26 -18.25
C LEU A 33 1.84 3.95 -17.15
N VAL A 34 2.85 3.28 -16.61
CA VAL A 34 3.71 3.81 -15.56
C VAL A 34 5.17 3.71 -16.00
N CYS A 35 5.94 4.78 -15.83
CA CYS A 35 7.40 4.76 -15.92
C CYS A 35 8.04 5.67 -14.87
N ALA A 36 9.33 5.47 -14.59
CA ALA A 36 10.07 6.37 -13.71
C ALA A 36 10.38 7.70 -14.41
N ALA A 37 10.13 8.81 -13.74
CA ALA A 37 10.35 10.14 -14.31
C ALA A 37 11.83 10.40 -14.65
N ASP A 38 12.77 9.82 -13.89
CA ASP A 38 14.21 9.91 -14.17
C ASP A 38 14.61 9.39 -15.56
N LEU A 39 13.87 8.41 -16.06
CA LEU A 39 14.18 7.68 -17.29
C LEU A 39 13.21 7.98 -18.44
N ILE A 40 12.38 9.02 -18.28
CA ILE A 40 11.43 9.44 -19.32
C ILE A 40 12.16 9.79 -20.62
N THR A 41 11.53 9.51 -21.76
CA THR A 41 12.05 9.92 -23.08
C THR A 41 10.93 10.54 -23.93
N PRO A 42 11.27 11.34 -24.95
CA PRO A 42 10.27 11.83 -25.90
C PRO A 42 9.46 10.69 -26.55
N GLU A 43 10.09 9.54 -26.81
CA GLU A 43 9.42 8.37 -27.37
C GLU A 43 8.37 7.80 -26.41
N ILE A 44 8.68 7.73 -25.11
CA ILE A 44 7.74 7.29 -24.06
C ILE A 44 6.57 8.27 -23.97
N VAL A 45 6.83 9.58 -23.92
CA VAL A 45 5.77 10.60 -23.87
C VAL A 45 4.88 10.56 -25.12
N ASN A 46 5.48 10.36 -26.30
CA ASN A 46 4.73 10.22 -27.54
C ASN A 46 3.90 8.92 -27.56
N PHE A 47 4.44 7.83 -27.03
CA PHE A 47 3.69 6.57 -26.87
C PHE A 47 2.50 6.76 -25.93
N MET A 48 2.71 7.36 -24.75
CA MET A 48 1.63 7.68 -23.81
C MET A 48 0.55 8.55 -24.47
N ALA A 49 0.93 9.59 -25.21
CA ALA A 49 -0.03 10.48 -25.86
C ALA A 49 -0.80 9.82 -27.03
N SER A 50 -0.15 8.93 -27.79
CA SER A 50 -0.76 8.33 -28.99
C SER A 50 -1.44 6.98 -28.75
N LYS A 51 -0.97 6.21 -27.76
CA LYS A 51 -1.46 4.85 -27.44
C LYS A 51 -2.16 4.77 -26.11
N GLY A 52 -1.69 5.47 -25.08
CA GLY A 52 -2.43 5.63 -23.82
C GLY A 52 -3.64 6.56 -24.03
N LYS A 53 -3.40 7.72 -24.65
CA LYS A 53 -4.37 8.77 -24.99
C LYS A 53 -4.97 9.51 -23.77
N GLY A 54 -4.73 9.02 -22.55
CA GLY A 54 -5.10 9.66 -21.30
C GLY A 54 -4.28 10.92 -20.98
N LEU A 55 -4.46 11.42 -19.76
CA LEU A 55 -3.77 12.62 -19.31
C LEU A 55 -2.39 12.25 -18.78
N ILE A 56 -1.34 12.77 -19.40
CA ILE A 56 0.02 12.54 -18.90
C ILE A 56 0.23 13.35 -17.62
N CYS A 57 0.26 12.63 -16.50
CA CYS A 57 0.46 13.18 -15.17
C CYS A 57 1.83 12.78 -14.62
N MET A 58 2.33 13.56 -13.66
CA MET A 58 3.62 13.32 -13.02
C MET A 58 3.44 13.14 -11.51
N PRO A 59 3.19 11.91 -11.02
CA PRO A 59 3.23 11.63 -9.59
C PRO A 59 4.58 11.98 -8.98
N MET A 60 4.57 12.72 -7.87
CA MET A 60 5.75 13.20 -7.18
C MET A 60 5.58 13.10 -5.67
N SER A 61 6.67 12.76 -4.98
CA SER A 61 6.74 12.83 -3.51
C SER A 61 6.54 14.25 -2.98
N ASP A 62 6.07 14.35 -1.74
CA ASP A 62 5.90 15.62 -1.03
C ASP A 62 7.18 16.49 -0.98
N ALA A 63 8.35 15.85 -0.89
CA ALA A 63 9.63 16.55 -0.91
C ALA A 63 9.88 17.27 -2.25
N LEU A 64 9.53 16.64 -3.38
CA LEU A 64 9.67 17.26 -4.70
C LEU A 64 8.60 18.34 -4.92
N ILE A 65 7.36 18.10 -4.48
CA ILE A 65 6.30 19.11 -4.50
C ILE A 65 6.71 20.37 -3.73
N SER A 66 7.27 20.18 -2.52
CA SER A 66 7.74 21.26 -1.65
C SER A 66 8.97 21.98 -2.23
N LYS A 67 9.88 21.26 -2.91
CA LYS A 67 11.07 21.83 -3.54
C LYS A 67 10.73 22.94 -4.55
N TYR A 68 9.65 22.77 -5.31
CA TYR A 68 9.21 23.73 -6.33
C TYR A 68 8.02 24.59 -5.87
N ASP A 69 7.65 24.54 -4.58
CA ASP A 69 6.50 25.26 -4.00
C ASP A 69 5.20 25.05 -4.80
N LEU A 70 4.93 23.82 -5.24
CA LEU A 70 3.77 23.53 -6.09
C LEU A 70 2.50 23.49 -5.24
N GLN A 71 1.71 24.56 -5.36
CA GLN A 71 0.41 24.66 -4.70
C GLN A 71 -0.60 23.67 -5.29
N MET A 72 -1.50 23.17 -4.44
CA MET A 72 -2.62 22.35 -4.90
C MET A 72 -3.51 23.14 -5.87
N MET A 73 -3.99 22.51 -6.93
CA MET A 73 -4.81 23.20 -7.95
C MET A 73 -6.14 23.73 -7.37
N THR A 74 -6.64 23.10 -6.32
CA THR A 74 -7.84 23.55 -5.59
C THR A 74 -7.67 23.35 -4.09
N ASN A 75 -8.13 24.34 -3.32
CA ASN A 75 -8.18 24.27 -1.86
C ASN A 75 -9.32 23.36 -1.36
N ASN A 76 -10.29 23.04 -2.21
CA ASN A 76 -11.44 22.20 -1.87
C ASN A 76 -11.62 21.11 -2.93
N ASN A 77 -10.82 20.04 -2.82
CA ASN A 77 -10.90 18.92 -3.72
C ASN A 77 -12.17 18.08 -3.45
N ARG A 78 -13.15 18.21 -4.35
CA ARG A 78 -14.43 17.49 -4.32
C ARG A 78 -14.46 16.27 -5.25
N ALA A 79 -13.35 15.92 -5.90
CA ALA A 79 -13.28 14.73 -6.73
C ALA A 79 -13.52 13.47 -5.89
N ALA A 80 -14.20 12.47 -6.47
CA ALA A 80 -14.55 11.23 -5.78
C ALA A 80 -13.32 10.54 -5.15
N ASN A 81 -12.24 10.44 -5.91
CA ASN A 81 -10.98 9.80 -5.49
C ASN A 81 -9.95 10.76 -4.87
N LYS A 82 -10.34 12.03 -4.68
CA LYS A 82 -9.52 13.13 -4.13
C LYS A 82 -8.10 13.19 -4.75
N THR A 83 -8.01 12.94 -6.06
CA THR A 83 -6.72 12.96 -6.79
C THR A 83 -6.03 14.30 -6.61
N ALA A 84 -4.79 14.27 -6.12
CA ALA A 84 -4.12 15.43 -5.55
C ALA A 84 -3.32 16.21 -6.61
N PHE A 85 -4.02 16.83 -7.56
CA PHE A 85 -3.42 17.71 -8.56
C PHE A 85 -2.82 18.98 -7.94
N THR A 86 -1.58 19.29 -8.32
CA THR A 86 -1.01 20.63 -8.14
C THR A 86 -1.28 21.49 -9.37
N VAL A 87 -0.88 22.75 -9.31
CA VAL A 87 -0.72 23.60 -10.50
C VAL A 87 0.14 22.87 -11.55
N SER A 88 -0.20 23.04 -12.83
CA SER A 88 0.59 22.46 -13.92
C SER A 88 1.92 23.19 -14.08
N ILE A 89 2.91 22.49 -14.63
CA ILE A 89 4.29 22.95 -14.68
C ILE A 89 4.90 22.84 -16.08
N GLU A 90 5.93 23.65 -16.30
CA GLU A 90 6.77 23.67 -17.49
C GLU A 90 8.24 23.87 -17.07
N ALA A 91 9.21 23.41 -17.86
CA ALA A 91 10.59 23.86 -17.69
C ALA A 91 10.71 25.35 -18.06
N ALA A 92 11.51 26.11 -17.33
CA ALA A 92 11.74 27.53 -17.60
C ALA A 92 12.49 27.76 -18.94
N GLU A 93 13.36 26.82 -19.31
CA GLU A 93 14.22 26.87 -20.50
C GLU A 93 14.24 25.52 -21.22
N GLY A 94 14.85 25.47 -22.40
CA GLY A 94 15.05 24.20 -23.14
C GLY A 94 13.80 23.66 -23.84
N ILE A 95 12.74 24.46 -23.94
CA ILE A 95 11.46 24.12 -24.57
C ILE A 95 11.01 25.24 -25.52
N THR A 96 9.93 24.96 -26.26
CA THR A 96 9.26 25.92 -27.14
C THR A 96 7.89 26.29 -26.58
N THR A 97 6.85 25.55 -26.95
CA THR A 97 5.49 25.73 -26.46
C THR A 97 5.16 24.84 -25.28
N GLY A 98 6.02 23.88 -24.93
CA GLY A 98 5.82 22.99 -23.79
C GLY A 98 5.07 21.70 -24.09
N ILE A 99 4.16 21.69 -25.08
CA ILE A 99 3.25 20.57 -25.34
C ILE A 99 3.87 19.38 -26.09
N SER A 100 4.97 19.61 -26.81
CA SER A 100 5.62 18.58 -27.63
C SER A 100 6.06 17.40 -26.76
N ALA A 101 6.22 16.21 -27.34
CA ALA A 101 6.74 15.07 -26.58
C ALA A 101 8.15 15.32 -26.04
N ALA A 102 8.97 16.07 -26.80
CA ALA A 102 10.31 16.48 -26.37
C ALA A 102 10.25 17.49 -25.24
N ASP A 103 9.40 18.51 -25.34
CA ASP A 103 9.26 19.59 -24.35
C ASP A 103 8.71 19.06 -23.01
N ARG A 104 7.68 18.19 -23.07
CA ARG A 104 7.12 17.51 -21.90
C ARG A 104 8.15 16.60 -21.23
N SER A 105 8.88 15.81 -22.02
CA SER A 105 9.99 14.98 -21.51
C SER A 105 11.08 15.82 -20.85
N HIS A 106 11.44 16.96 -21.46
CA HIS A 106 12.41 17.90 -20.90
C HIS A 106 11.92 18.46 -19.56
N THR A 107 10.66 18.91 -19.48
CA THR A 107 10.04 19.39 -18.24
C THR A 107 10.09 18.36 -17.12
N ILE A 108 9.69 17.11 -17.41
CA ILE A 108 9.72 16.02 -16.42
C ILE A 108 11.15 15.77 -15.93
N LYS A 109 12.15 15.72 -16.83
CA LYS A 109 13.56 15.55 -16.46
C LYS A 109 14.08 16.68 -15.59
N THR A 110 13.74 17.92 -15.94
CA THR A 110 14.11 19.11 -15.15
C THR A 110 13.50 19.04 -13.75
N ALA A 111 12.25 18.60 -13.63
CA ALA A 111 11.56 18.48 -12.34
C ALA A 111 12.15 17.38 -11.42
N VAL A 112 12.73 16.30 -11.95
CA VAL A 112 13.38 15.24 -11.13
C VAL A 112 14.89 15.38 -11.00
N SER A 113 15.52 16.29 -11.73
CA SER A 113 16.96 16.51 -11.63
C SER A 113 17.37 16.94 -10.21
N LYS A 114 18.41 16.30 -9.67
CA LYS A 114 18.98 16.64 -8.35
C LYS A 114 19.56 18.06 -8.34
N GLU A 115 20.07 18.52 -9.48
CA GLU A 115 20.69 19.84 -9.64
C GLU A 115 19.68 20.95 -9.94
N SER A 116 18.43 20.58 -10.24
CA SER A 116 17.37 21.54 -10.56
C SER A 116 17.03 22.40 -9.34
N LYS A 117 16.74 23.68 -9.59
CA LYS A 117 16.34 24.68 -8.60
C LYS A 117 14.87 25.06 -8.81
N SER A 118 14.28 25.72 -7.82
CA SER A 118 12.89 26.17 -7.90
C SER A 118 12.60 27.03 -9.13
N SER A 119 13.58 27.86 -9.57
CA SER A 119 13.49 28.71 -10.75
C SER A 119 13.47 27.97 -12.09
N ASP A 120 13.85 26.69 -12.11
CA ASP A 120 13.96 25.92 -13.35
C ASP A 120 12.60 25.35 -13.78
N ILE A 121 11.60 25.45 -12.90
CA ILE A 121 10.21 25.05 -13.13
C ILE A 121 9.31 26.27 -12.97
N VAL A 122 8.46 26.51 -13.97
CA VAL A 122 7.48 27.61 -13.98
C VAL A 122 6.05 27.06 -14.03
N GLN A 123 5.09 27.92 -13.68
CA GLN A 123 3.65 27.61 -13.71
C GLN A 123 2.86 28.74 -14.42
N PRO A 124 1.78 28.43 -15.16
CA PRO A 124 1.30 27.09 -15.51
C PRO A 124 2.16 26.40 -16.60
N GLY A 125 1.81 25.17 -16.97
CA GLY A 125 2.41 24.46 -18.10
C GLY A 125 1.62 23.22 -18.54
N HIS A 126 2.28 22.29 -19.23
CA HIS A 126 1.63 21.12 -19.87
C HIS A 126 1.94 19.77 -19.22
N ILE A 127 2.68 19.76 -18.10
CA ILE A 127 2.81 18.60 -17.22
C ILE A 127 1.96 18.82 -15.98
N PHE A 128 1.28 17.78 -15.51
CA PHE A 128 0.33 17.85 -14.39
C PHE A 128 0.86 17.05 -13.19
N PRO A 129 1.54 17.69 -12.23
CA PRO A 129 2.04 16.97 -11.07
C PRO A 129 0.91 16.52 -10.14
N LEU A 130 1.10 15.34 -9.57
CA LEU A 130 0.21 14.74 -8.59
C LEU A 130 0.99 14.49 -7.31
N LYS A 131 0.52 15.04 -6.19
CA LYS A 131 1.15 14.82 -4.89
C LYS A 131 0.80 13.42 -4.36
N ALA A 132 1.81 12.55 -4.24
CA ALA A 132 1.64 11.27 -3.56
C ALA A 132 1.56 11.44 -2.03
N MET A 133 0.74 10.62 -1.38
CA MET A 133 0.70 10.58 0.08
C MET A 133 1.99 9.98 0.66
N GLU A 134 2.40 10.48 1.83
CA GLU A 134 3.45 9.83 2.61
C GLU A 134 3.01 8.39 2.96
N GLY A 135 3.95 7.45 2.86
CA GLY A 135 3.67 6.01 2.99
C GLY A 135 3.24 5.32 1.69
N GLY A 136 2.95 6.05 0.61
CA GLY A 136 2.69 5.48 -0.72
C GLY A 136 1.44 4.59 -0.74
N VAL A 137 1.52 3.44 -1.44
CA VAL A 137 0.36 2.57 -1.64
C VAL A 137 -0.18 1.95 -0.34
N LEU A 138 0.61 1.99 0.73
CA LEU A 138 0.19 1.56 2.06
C LEU A 138 -0.75 2.56 2.75
N SER A 139 -0.69 3.82 2.34
CA SER A 139 -1.58 4.90 2.81
C SER A 139 -2.77 5.10 1.89
N ARG A 140 -2.54 5.10 0.57
CA ARG A 140 -3.57 5.25 -0.46
C ARG A 140 -3.29 4.35 -1.65
N ALA A 141 -4.20 3.43 -1.94
CA ALA A 141 -4.08 2.49 -3.07
C ALA A 141 -4.47 3.16 -4.41
N GLY A 142 -3.67 4.11 -4.89
CA GLY A 142 -3.88 4.79 -6.17
C GLY A 142 -2.66 4.76 -7.09
N HIS A 143 -2.87 5.02 -8.39
CA HIS A 143 -1.79 5.05 -9.40
C HIS A 143 -0.71 6.10 -9.09
N THR A 144 -1.11 7.23 -8.49
CA THR A 144 -0.19 8.27 -8.00
C THR A 144 0.85 7.69 -7.03
N GLU A 145 0.39 7.00 -5.99
CA GLU A 145 1.26 6.37 -5.01
C GLU A 145 2.07 5.22 -5.62
N ALA A 146 1.45 4.40 -6.45
CA ALA A 146 2.09 3.26 -7.09
C ALA A 146 3.29 3.68 -7.96
N ALA A 147 3.14 4.74 -8.75
CA ALA A 147 4.22 5.26 -9.60
C ALA A 147 5.41 5.77 -8.76
N CYS A 148 5.15 6.51 -7.68
CA CYS A 148 6.20 7.00 -6.78
C CYS A 148 6.93 5.87 -6.04
N ASP A 149 6.18 4.85 -5.61
CA ASP A 149 6.73 3.68 -4.93
C ASP A 149 7.58 2.81 -5.86
N LEU A 150 7.10 2.54 -7.08
CA LEU A 150 7.84 1.75 -8.06
C LEU A 150 9.15 2.43 -8.46
N ALA A 151 9.13 3.74 -8.69
CA ALA A 151 10.36 4.50 -8.98
C ALA A 151 11.34 4.46 -7.81
N LYS A 152 10.86 4.61 -6.58
CA LYS A 152 11.68 4.51 -5.36
C LYS A 152 12.28 3.11 -5.18
N LEU A 153 11.48 2.06 -5.38
CA LEU A 153 11.93 0.66 -5.31
C LEU A 153 12.94 0.32 -6.40
N ALA A 154 12.88 0.99 -7.55
CA ALA A 154 13.88 0.91 -8.62
C ALA A 154 15.21 1.65 -8.29
N GLY A 155 15.26 2.41 -7.19
CA GLY A 155 16.42 3.19 -6.77
C GLY A 155 16.53 4.57 -7.43
N LEU A 156 15.41 5.10 -7.94
CA LEU A 156 15.32 6.39 -8.64
C LEU A 156 14.64 7.45 -7.75
N GLN A 157 14.44 8.67 -8.25
CA GLN A 157 13.65 9.66 -7.51
C GLN A 157 12.24 9.11 -7.26
N SER A 158 11.63 9.52 -6.14
CA SER A 158 10.23 9.17 -5.85
C SER A 158 9.30 10.07 -6.67
N ALA A 159 9.33 9.83 -7.98
CA ALA A 159 8.50 10.46 -8.99
C ALA A 159 8.35 9.53 -10.19
N GLY A 160 7.16 9.48 -10.75
CA GLY A 160 6.84 8.71 -11.95
C GLY A 160 6.12 9.56 -12.98
N VAL A 161 5.78 8.93 -14.10
CA VAL A 161 4.89 9.48 -15.12
C VAL A 161 3.82 8.44 -15.39
N ILE A 162 2.57 8.87 -15.34
CA ILE A 162 1.40 8.03 -15.58
C ILE A 162 0.55 8.55 -16.72
N CYS A 163 -0.14 7.65 -17.41
CA CYS A 163 -1.12 7.99 -18.42
C CYS A 163 -2.14 6.85 -18.50
N GLU A 164 -3.41 7.18 -18.31
CA GLU A 164 -4.50 6.21 -18.40
C GLU A 164 -4.62 5.67 -19.84
N ILE A 165 -5.04 4.43 -19.98
CA ILE A 165 -5.19 3.77 -21.29
C ILE A 165 -6.65 3.80 -21.75
N MET A 166 -6.91 4.38 -22.91
CA MET A 166 -8.22 4.38 -23.58
C MET A 166 -8.25 3.46 -24.79
N ASN A 167 -9.38 2.78 -24.95
CA ASN A 167 -9.74 2.05 -26.16
C ASN A 167 -9.87 2.98 -27.38
N ASP A 168 -9.90 2.42 -28.59
CA ASP A 168 -10.03 3.19 -29.82
C ASP A 168 -11.39 3.89 -29.97
N ASP A 169 -12.42 3.38 -29.30
CA ASP A 169 -13.74 4.01 -29.24
C ASP A 169 -13.83 5.14 -28.19
N GLY A 170 -12.74 5.43 -27.48
CA GLY A 170 -12.67 6.46 -26.44
C GLY A 170 -13.16 6.01 -25.07
N THR A 171 -13.59 4.75 -24.90
CA THR A 171 -13.88 4.19 -23.58
C THR A 171 -12.58 3.86 -22.84
N MET A 172 -12.63 3.79 -21.51
CA MET A 172 -11.47 3.38 -20.70
C MET A 172 -11.20 1.89 -20.87
N ALA A 173 -9.94 1.52 -21.13
CA ALA A 173 -9.53 0.14 -21.25
C ALA A 173 -9.69 -0.57 -19.89
N ARG A 174 -10.34 -1.74 -19.90
CA ARG A 174 -10.52 -2.55 -18.68
C ARG A 174 -9.53 -3.70 -18.66
N ARG A 175 -9.54 -4.48 -17.59
CA ARG A 175 -8.57 -5.55 -17.32
C ARG A 175 -8.21 -6.41 -18.54
N ASP A 176 -9.19 -6.93 -19.26
CA ASP A 176 -8.93 -7.81 -20.41
C ASP A 176 -8.35 -7.05 -21.61
N ASP A 177 -8.72 -5.78 -21.80
CA ASP A 177 -8.14 -4.90 -22.82
C ASP A 177 -6.69 -4.55 -22.47
N LEU A 178 -6.42 -4.27 -21.20
CA LEU A 178 -5.10 -3.91 -20.69
C LEU A 178 -4.10 -5.08 -20.80
N ILE A 179 -4.55 -6.30 -20.58
CA ILE A 179 -3.72 -7.51 -20.80
C ILE A 179 -3.36 -7.62 -22.28
N LYS A 180 -4.33 -7.48 -23.19
CA LYS A 180 -4.08 -7.51 -24.63
C LYS A 180 -3.17 -6.36 -25.08
N PHE A 181 -3.35 -5.17 -24.52
CA PHE A 181 -2.52 -4.01 -24.79
C PHE A 181 -1.07 -4.25 -24.33
N GLY A 182 -0.90 -4.84 -23.14
CA GLY A 182 0.40 -5.25 -22.61
C GLY A 182 1.10 -6.26 -23.52
N GLU A 183 0.40 -7.30 -23.96
CA GLU A 183 0.94 -8.29 -24.91
C GLU A 183 1.33 -7.66 -26.25
N LEU A 184 0.46 -6.82 -26.82
CA LEU A 184 0.67 -6.15 -28.11
C LEU A 184 1.92 -5.25 -28.10
N HIS A 185 2.16 -4.57 -26.98
CA HIS A 185 3.24 -3.59 -26.84
C HIS A 185 4.43 -4.13 -26.03
N ASN A 186 4.41 -5.41 -25.66
CA ASN A 186 5.43 -6.07 -24.84
C ASN A 186 5.68 -5.32 -23.52
N LEU A 187 4.60 -4.96 -22.83
CA LEU A 187 4.60 -4.30 -21.52
C LEU A 187 4.09 -5.27 -20.46
N LYS A 188 4.80 -5.33 -19.33
CA LYS A 188 4.38 -6.11 -18.17
C LYS A 188 3.17 -5.51 -17.49
N VAL A 189 2.36 -6.37 -16.87
CA VAL A 189 1.11 -6.00 -16.22
C VAL A 189 1.11 -6.42 -14.75
N GLY A 190 0.98 -5.44 -13.86
CA GLY A 190 0.91 -5.61 -12.42
C GLY A 190 -0.36 -5.00 -11.82
N THR A 191 -0.56 -5.17 -10.51
CA THR A 191 -1.66 -4.48 -9.80
C THR A 191 -1.15 -3.78 -8.56
N ILE A 192 -1.86 -2.71 -8.15
CA ILE A 192 -1.60 -2.01 -6.89
C ILE A 192 -1.74 -2.98 -5.70
N ALA A 193 -2.70 -3.89 -5.75
CA ALA A 193 -2.88 -4.92 -4.73
C ALA A 193 -1.59 -5.76 -4.50
N ASP A 194 -0.93 -6.21 -5.57
CA ASP A 194 0.31 -6.99 -5.40
C ASP A 194 1.49 -6.11 -4.99
N LEU A 195 1.51 -4.84 -5.43
CA LEU A 195 2.51 -3.88 -4.95
C LEU A 195 2.36 -3.64 -3.45
N ILE A 196 1.13 -3.56 -2.93
CA ILE A 196 0.86 -3.47 -1.48
C ILE A 196 1.39 -4.72 -0.78
N ASP A 197 1.09 -5.92 -1.28
CA ASP A 197 1.55 -7.17 -0.66
C ASP A 197 3.09 -7.28 -0.68
N TYR A 198 3.72 -6.87 -1.80
CA TYR A 198 5.17 -6.79 -1.94
C TYR A 198 5.78 -5.80 -0.93
N ARG A 199 5.20 -4.59 -0.81
CA ARG A 199 5.71 -3.58 0.13
C ARG A 199 5.52 -4.00 1.58
N LEU A 200 4.36 -4.55 1.95
CA LEU A 200 4.13 -5.03 3.31
C LEU A 200 5.13 -6.13 3.69
N SER A 201 5.48 -7.02 2.76
CA SER A 201 6.45 -8.10 3.01
C SER A 201 7.92 -7.65 2.98
N SER A 202 8.27 -6.62 2.22
CA SER A 202 9.67 -6.16 2.08
C SER A 202 10.04 -5.02 3.03
N ASP A 203 9.12 -4.10 3.30
CA ASP A 203 9.36 -2.95 4.18
C ASP A 203 9.26 -3.36 5.66
N SER A 204 9.92 -2.57 6.53
CA SER A 204 9.67 -2.60 7.97
C SER A 204 8.92 -1.34 8.37
N THR A 205 7.60 -1.44 8.45
CA THR A 205 6.70 -0.32 8.77
C THR A 205 6.32 -0.27 10.24
N VAL A 206 6.61 -1.34 11.01
CA VAL A 206 6.43 -1.39 12.47
C VAL A 206 7.76 -1.35 13.21
N GLU A 207 7.78 -0.70 14.37
CA GLU A 207 8.94 -0.66 15.26
C GLU A 207 8.53 -0.84 16.73
N ALA A 208 9.33 -1.54 17.51
CA ALA A 208 9.12 -1.67 18.95
C ALA A 208 9.55 -0.37 19.64
N VAL A 209 8.63 0.27 20.37
CA VAL A 209 8.88 1.55 21.04
C VAL A 209 8.91 1.43 22.57
N ASN A 210 8.38 0.33 23.12
CA ASN A 210 8.42 0.07 24.55
C ASN A 210 8.26 -1.42 24.85
N GLU A 211 8.87 -1.88 25.93
CA GLU A 211 8.78 -3.26 26.43
C GLU A 211 8.64 -3.27 27.95
N LYS A 212 7.71 -4.07 28.48
CA LYS A 212 7.46 -4.16 29.92
C LYS A 212 6.89 -5.52 30.33
N LYS A 213 7.44 -6.10 31.39
CA LYS A 213 6.79 -7.23 32.08
C LYS A 213 5.58 -6.73 32.85
N ILE A 214 4.44 -7.37 32.63
CA ILE A 214 3.16 -7.02 33.24
C ILE A 214 2.48 -8.27 33.81
N SER A 215 1.55 -8.05 34.73
CA SER A 215 0.65 -9.08 35.23
C SER A 215 -0.79 -8.60 35.02
N ASN A 216 -1.65 -9.47 34.54
CA ASN A 216 -3.10 -9.26 34.50
C ASN A 216 -3.81 -10.47 35.14
N GLU A 217 -5.15 -10.50 35.09
CA GLU A 217 -5.94 -11.58 35.69
C GLU A 217 -5.68 -12.97 35.09
N PHE A 218 -5.09 -13.05 33.89
CA PHE A 218 -4.74 -14.31 33.22
C PHE A 218 -3.30 -14.75 33.54
N GLY A 219 -2.49 -13.89 34.16
CA GLY A 219 -1.13 -14.18 34.60
C GLY A 219 -0.09 -13.16 34.10
N ASP A 220 1.17 -13.59 34.12
CA ASP A 220 2.32 -12.76 33.71
C ASP A 220 2.59 -12.84 32.20
N PHE A 221 2.85 -11.66 31.62
CA PHE A 221 3.17 -11.50 30.19
C PHE A 221 4.31 -10.50 30.00
N ASN A 222 5.00 -10.62 28.87
CA ASN A 222 5.83 -9.56 28.35
C ASN A 222 5.04 -8.74 27.32
N LEU A 223 4.83 -7.46 27.61
CA LEU A 223 4.14 -6.52 26.74
C LEU A 223 5.16 -5.78 25.87
N ILE A 224 4.96 -5.77 24.56
CA ILE A 224 5.67 -4.88 23.63
C ILE A 224 4.65 -3.96 22.96
N VAL A 225 4.98 -2.67 22.91
CA VAL A 225 4.24 -1.65 22.18
C VAL A 225 4.93 -1.42 20.84
N TRP A 226 4.16 -1.50 19.76
CA TRP A 226 4.63 -1.37 18.39
C TRP A 226 4.04 -0.12 17.76
N ARG A 227 4.85 0.72 17.12
CA ARG A 227 4.40 1.89 16.36
C ARG A 227 4.35 1.57 14.87
N ASP A 228 3.21 1.78 14.23
CA ASP A 228 3.04 1.82 12.77
C ASP A 228 3.45 3.20 12.26
N LYS A 229 4.59 3.27 11.57
CA LYS A 229 5.14 4.54 11.05
C LYS A 229 4.29 5.16 9.94
N ILE A 230 3.41 4.39 9.31
CA ILE A 230 2.58 4.88 8.20
C ILE A 230 1.38 5.67 8.71
N ASN A 231 0.73 5.16 9.76
CA ASN A 231 -0.53 5.72 10.27
C ASN A 231 -0.39 6.35 11.66
N ASP A 232 0.81 6.31 12.25
CA ASP A 232 1.09 6.71 13.63
C ASP A 232 0.15 6.04 14.65
N GLU A 233 -0.14 4.76 14.42
CA GLU A 233 -0.95 3.93 15.31
C GLU A 233 -0.07 3.05 16.19
N TYR A 234 -0.57 2.72 17.38
CA TYR A 234 0.11 1.85 18.33
C TYR A 234 -0.61 0.51 18.45
N HIS A 235 0.15 -0.58 18.31
CA HIS A 235 -0.29 -1.96 18.44
C HIS A 235 0.43 -2.63 19.63
N PHE A 236 -0.08 -3.78 20.05
CA PHE A 236 0.43 -4.44 21.26
C PHE A 236 0.68 -5.92 21.00
N SER A 237 1.72 -6.46 21.59
CA SER A 237 1.88 -7.90 21.72
C SER A 237 2.12 -8.30 23.16
N LEU A 238 1.45 -9.35 23.61
CA LEU A 238 1.61 -9.97 24.91
C LEU A 238 2.14 -11.39 24.70
N SER A 239 3.38 -11.66 25.11
CA SER A 239 3.95 -13.01 25.07
C SER A 239 3.96 -13.66 26.45
N LYS A 240 3.62 -14.94 26.46
CA LYS A 240 3.81 -15.87 27.57
C LYS A 240 5.06 -16.68 27.28
N GLY A 241 5.95 -16.80 28.26
CA GLY A 241 7.20 -17.55 28.12
C GLY A 241 8.16 -16.95 27.09
N ASP A 242 9.12 -17.76 26.66
CA ASP A 242 10.11 -17.39 25.65
C ASP A 242 9.69 -17.98 24.30
N LEU A 243 9.31 -17.10 23.37
CA LEU A 243 8.78 -17.45 22.05
C LEU A 243 9.74 -18.32 21.21
N LEU A 244 11.05 -18.27 21.49
CA LEU A 244 12.06 -19.00 20.73
C LEU A 244 12.31 -20.42 21.26
N LYS A 245 11.72 -20.80 22.40
CA LYS A 245 11.85 -22.16 22.97
C LYS A 245 11.01 -23.21 22.26
N VAL A 246 10.00 -22.78 21.51
CA VAL A 246 9.12 -23.66 20.74
C VAL A 246 9.22 -23.31 19.28
N LYS A 247 9.16 -24.33 18.41
CA LYS A 247 9.26 -24.12 16.97
C LYS A 247 8.05 -23.36 16.42
N SER A 248 6.86 -23.66 16.95
CA SER A 248 5.59 -23.10 16.51
C SER A 248 4.72 -22.73 17.72
N PRO A 249 4.88 -21.51 18.29
CA PRO A 249 4.06 -21.08 19.41
C PRO A 249 2.59 -20.89 19.00
N LEU A 250 1.68 -20.98 19.97
CA LEU A 250 0.28 -20.60 19.77
C LEU A 250 0.17 -19.08 19.63
N VAL A 251 -0.38 -18.62 18.51
CA VAL A 251 -0.47 -17.19 18.18
C VAL A 251 -1.91 -16.80 17.89
N ARG A 252 -2.36 -15.67 18.47
CA ARG A 252 -3.61 -15.00 18.11
C ARG A 252 -3.32 -13.59 17.65
N VAL A 253 -3.64 -13.26 16.41
CA VAL A 253 -3.64 -11.88 15.91
C VAL A 253 -5.09 -11.42 15.73
N GLN A 254 -5.49 -10.32 16.36
CA GLN A 254 -6.85 -9.80 16.20
C GLN A 254 -6.96 -8.29 16.38
N THR A 255 -8.06 -7.72 15.91
CA THR A 255 -8.47 -6.33 16.17
C THR A 255 -9.49 -6.27 17.31
N GLN A 256 -9.49 -5.15 18.04
CA GLN A 256 -10.43 -4.88 19.13
C GLN A 256 -11.87 -4.81 18.63
N SER A 257 -12.80 -5.41 19.37
CA SER A 257 -14.23 -5.14 19.28
C SER A 257 -14.65 -4.33 20.51
N ILE A 258 -15.12 -3.09 20.32
CA ILE A 258 -15.59 -2.28 21.46
C ILE A 258 -16.79 -2.95 22.15
N LEU A 259 -17.69 -3.56 21.38
CA LEU A 259 -18.88 -4.23 21.91
C LEU A 259 -18.50 -5.39 22.85
N GLN A 260 -17.58 -6.26 22.43
CA GLN A 260 -17.16 -7.41 23.25
C GLN A 260 -16.13 -7.03 24.30
N ASP A 261 -15.04 -6.38 23.89
CA ASP A 261 -13.85 -6.22 24.73
C ASP A 261 -13.97 -5.08 25.73
N THR A 262 -14.88 -4.12 25.50
CA THR A 262 -15.08 -2.97 26.39
C THR A 262 -16.46 -2.97 27.04
N LEU A 263 -17.53 -3.28 26.29
CA LEU A 263 -18.89 -3.30 26.83
C LEU A 263 -19.34 -4.67 27.34
N GLY A 264 -18.60 -5.75 27.05
CA GLY A 264 -18.94 -7.11 27.51
C GLY A 264 -20.14 -7.74 26.82
N ILE A 265 -20.49 -7.29 25.61
CA ILE A 265 -21.61 -7.82 24.84
C ILE A 265 -21.13 -9.03 24.04
N GLU A 266 -21.31 -10.23 24.59
CA GLU A 266 -20.83 -11.48 23.95
C GLU A 266 -21.74 -11.95 22.80
N ASP A 267 -23.03 -11.60 22.83
CA ASP A 267 -24.03 -11.98 21.80
C ASP A 267 -23.75 -11.36 20.43
N LEU A 268 -22.98 -10.27 20.41
CA LEU A 268 -22.66 -9.49 19.21
C LEU A 268 -21.14 -9.39 19.05
N GLY A 269 -20.57 -10.14 18.12
CA GLY A 269 -19.18 -9.94 17.68
C GLY A 269 -18.47 -11.20 17.21
N LYS A 270 -17.17 -11.31 17.50
CA LYS A 270 -16.31 -12.42 17.09
C LYS A 270 -16.40 -13.58 18.09
N ASN A 271 -16.12 -14.80 17.66
CA ASN A 271 -16.05 -15.96 18.57
C ASN A 271 -15.00 -15.80 19.69
N TRP A 272 -13.94 -15.04 19.41
CA TRP A 272 -12.82 -14.83 20.33
C TRP A 272 -12.75 -13.36 20.73
N SER A 273 -13.16 -13.06 21.97
CA SER A 273 -12.84 -11.78 22.62
C SER A 273 -11.35 -11.74 23.01
N ILE A 274 -10.83 -10.54 23.29
CA ILE A 274 -9.47 -10.33 23.82
C ILE A 274 -9.28 -11.13 25.11
N ARG A 275 -10.28 -11.12 26.00
CA ARG A 275 -10.25 -11.83 27.28
C ARG A 275 -10.13 -13.34 27.07
N LYS A 276 -11.02 -13.94 26.26
CA LYS A 276 -10.97 -15.38 25.92
C LYS A 276 -9.64 -15.77 25.28
N SER A 277 -9.12 -14.92 24.40
CA SER A 277 -7.83 -15.16 23.74
C SER A 277 -6.67 -15.16 24.73
N LEU A 278 -6.61 -14.17 25.62
CA LEU A 278 -5.55 -14.08 26.64
C LEU A 278 -5.63 -15.21 27.66
N GLU A 279 -6.83 -15.61 28.08
CA GLU A 279 -7.05 -16.76 28.96
C GLU A 279 -6.58 -18.07 28.32
N ARG A 280 -6.86 -18.27 27.03
CA ARG A 280 -6.40 -19.47 26.33
C ARG A 280 -4.88 -19.47 26.15
N ILE A 281 -4.30 -18.33 25.80
CA ILE A 281 -2.84 -18.17 25.67
C ILE A 281 -2.13 -18.36 27.03
N SER A 282 -2.75 -17.96 28.14
CA SER A 282 -2.11 -18.11 29.46
C SER A 282 -2.00 -19.56 29.94
N LYS A 283 -2.80 -20.47 29.36
CA LYS A 283 -2.74 -21.92 29.60
C LYS A 283 -1.57 -22.60 28.86
N GLU A 284 -0.93 -21.90 27.91
CA GLU A 284 0.27 -22.39 27.22
C GLU A 284 1.55 -22.06 28.00
N GLU A 285 2.57 -22.90 27.88
CA GLU A 285 3.92 -22.55 28.35
C GLU A 285 4.51 -21.39 27.53
N VAL A 286 4.23 -21.39 26.22
CA VAL A 286 4.69 -20.38 25.29
C VAL A 286 3.57 -19.99 24.33
N GLY A 287 3.23 -18.71 24.28
CA GLY A 287 2.19 -18.20 23.40
C GLY A 287 2.27 -16.70 23.18
N LEU A 288 1.59 -16.23 22.13
CA LEU A 288 1.61 -14.84 21.71
C LEU A 288 0.21 -14.35 21.39
N PHE A 289 -0.17 -13.24 21.98
CA PHE A 289 -1.33 -12.46 21.59
C PHE A 289 -0.87 -11.15 20.95
N VAL A 290 -1.41 -10.81 19.77
CA VAL A 290 -1.15 -9.55 19.07
C VAL A 290 -2.47 -8.82 18.85
N LEU A 291 -2.54 -7.61 19.41
CA LEU A 291 -3.65 -6.67 19.21
C LEU A 291 -3.26 -5.64 18.16
N ILE A 292 -3.89 -5.74 17.00
CA ILE A 292 -3.82 -4.70 15.98
C ILE A 292 -4.91 -3.68 16.27
N ASN A 293 -4.50 -2.54 16.81
CA ASN A 293 -5.38 -1.39 16.94
C ASN A 293 -5.90 -0.97 15.55
N HIS A 294 -7.19 -1.22 15.31
CA HIS A 294 -7.87 -0.87 14.07
C HIS A 294 -9.34 -0.64 14.41
N ARG A 295 -9.87 0.52 14.02
CA ARG A 295 -11.27 0.89 14.29
C ARG A 295 -12.12 0.58 13.06
N ASP A 296 -12.98 -0.43 13.16
CA ASP A 296 -13.77 -0.93 12.05
C ASP A 296 -15.27 -0.60 12.17
N ALA A 297 -15.64 0.51 12.81
CA ALA A 297 -17.03 0.85 13.11
C ALA A 297 -18.01 0.68 11.94
N LYS A 298 -17.76 1.39 10.83
CA LYS A 298 -18.64 1.36 9.65
C LYS A 298 -18.61 0.02 8.91
N SER A 299 -17.48 -0.68 8.95
CA SER A 299 -17.28 -1.93 8.22
C SER A 299 -17.71 -3.16 9.02
N TYR A 300 -17.85 -3.04 10.34
CA TYR A 300 -18.07 -4.16 11.23
C TYR A 300 -19.24 -3.91 12.19
N TRP A 301 -19.01 -3.29 13.34
CA TRP A 301 -20.00 -3.34 14.41
C TRP A 301 -21.26 -2.48 14.16
N LEU A 302 -21.21 -1.42 13.34
CA LEU A 302 -22.43 -0.73 12.91
C LEU A 302 -23.31 -1.62 12.02
N ASN A 303 -22.69 -2.36 11.09
CA ASN A 303 -23.44 -3.30 10.26
C ASN A 303 -24.02 -4.44 11.08
N LEU A 304 -23.30 -4.89 12.12
CA LEU A 304 -23.79 -5.91 13.05
C LEU A 304 -25.03 -5.44 13.81
N LEU A 305 -25.04 -4.19 14.28
CA LEU A 305 -26.19 -3.58 14.97
C LEU A 305 -27.38 -3.33 14.02
N ASP A 306 -27.10 -3.15 12.74
CA ASP A 306 -28.11 -2.99 11.69
C ASP A 306 -28.61 -4.35 11.13
N ASP A 307 -28.23 -5.49 11.74
CA ASP A 307 -28.53 -6.85 11.28
C ASP A 307 -28.14 -7.13 9.81
N LYS A 308 -27.11 -6.44 9.31
CA LYS A 308 -26.58 -6.65 7.96
C LYS A 308 -25.61 -7.82 7.94
N GLU A 309 -25.64 -8.61 6.87
CA GLU A 309 -24.61 -9.62 6.65
C GLU A 309 -23.23 -8.97 6.53
N ILE A 310 -22.30 -9.40 7.38
CA ILE A 310 -20.91 -8.95 7.35
C ILE A 310 -20.11 -9.98 6.58
N GLU A 311 -19.74 -9.65 5.35
CA GLU A 311 -18.72 -10.43 4.66
C GLU A 311 -17.37 -10.26 5.38
N PRO A 312 -16.66 -11.36 5.70
CA PRO A 312 -15.32 -11.29 6.28
C PRO A 312 -14.34 -10.75 5.23
N LYS A 313 -14.25 -9.41 5.11
CA LYS A 313 -13.26 -8.77 4.26
C LYS A 313 -11.87 -8.97 4.85
N ARG A 314 -10.97 -9.54 4.06
CA ARG A 314 -9.56 -9.67 4.42
C ARG A 314 -8.93 -8.29 4.50
N ASN A 315 -8.71 -7.80 5.71
CA ASN A 315 -8.02 -6.55 5.90
C ASN A 315 -6.51 -6.78 5.70
N ARG A 316 -6.02 -6.50 4.48
CA ARG A 316 -4.60 -6.63 4.10
C ARG A 316 -3.68 -5.89 5.06
N ARG A 317 -4.11 -4.73 5.57
CA ARG A 317 -3.36 -3.94 6.55
C ARG A 317 -3.21 -4.70 7.87
N VAL A 318 -4.30 -5.26 8.41
CA VAL A 318 -4.23 -6.06 9.65
C VAL A 318 -3.32 -7.27 9.49
N ILE A 319 -3.42 -7.97 8.36
CA ILE A 319 -2.55 -9.13 8.07
C ILE A 319 -1.10 -8.68 7.93
N GLY A 320 -0.84 -7.58 7.22
CA GLY A 320 0.49 -7.03 7.01
C GLY A 320 1.16 -6.61 8.31
N VAL A 321 0.52 -5.76 9.11
CA VAL A 321 1.04 -5.30 10.41
C VAL A 321 1.26 -6.48 11.34
N GLY A 322 0.28 -7.39 11.46
CA GLY A 322 0.42 -8.60 12.26
C GLY A 322 1.62 -9.44 11.83
N SER A 323 1.78 -9.71 10.54
CA SER A 323 2.89 -10.50 10.02
C SER A 323 4.24 -9.82 10.24
N GLN A 324 4.33 -8.49 10.13
CA GLN A 324 5.56 -7.77 10.44
C GLN A 324 5.93 -7.83 11.93
N ILE A 325 4.95 -7.75 12.84
CA ILE A 325 5.19 -7.92 14.28
C ILE A 325 5.72 -9.33 14.56
N LEU A 326 5.10 -10.36 13.97
CA LEU A 326 5.56 -11.75 14.11
C LEU A 326 7.00 -11.93 13.57
N ARG A 327 7.31 -11.32 12.42
CA ARG A 327 8.66 -11.32 11.84
C ARG A 327 9.66 -10.60 12.75
N ALA A 328 9.28 -9.45 13.33
CA ALA A 328 10.13 -8.69 14.25
C ALA A 328 10.42 -9.46 15.55
N LEU A 329 9.51 -10.33 15.97
CA LEU A 329 9.69 -11.29 17.05
C LEU A 329 10.48 -12.55 16.64
N ASN A 330 11.03 -12.58 15.42
CA ASN A 330 11.80 -13.69 14.85
C ASN A 330 11.03 -15.03 14.74
N LEU A 331 9.70 -14.97 14.64
CA LEU A 331 8.88 -16.15 14.43
C LEU A 331 8.90 -16.59 12.97
N LYS A 332 9.12 -17.90 12.74
CA LYS A 332 9.13 -18.51 11.40
C LYS A 332 7.99 -19.50 11.20
N GLN A 333 7.54 -20.16 12.27
CA GLN A 333 6.40 -21.06 12.25
C GLN A 333 5.46 -20.65 13.38
N ILE A 334 4.15 -20.72 13.12
CA ILE A 334 3.11 -20.40 14.11
C ILE A 334 1.95 -21.39 14.02
N THR A 335 1.32 -21.64 15.16
CA THR A 335 0.01 -22.29 15.21
C THR A 335 -1.02 -21.23 15.55
N VAL A 336 -2.04 -21.06 14.71
CA VAL A 336 -3.00 -19.95 14.85
C VAL A 336 -4.17 -20.37 15.73
N LEU A 337 -4.46 -19.59 16.77
CA LEU A 337 -5.70 -19.70 17.52
C LEU A 337 -6.84 -19.03 16.73
N GLY A 338 -7.81 -19.80 16.26
CA GLY A 338 -8.97 -19.32 15.51
C GLY A 338 -9.37 -20.20 14.34
N THR A 339 -10.34 -19.71 13.56
CA THR A 339 -10.94 -20.45 12.45
C THR A 339 -9.92 -20.75 11.34
N PRO A 340 -9.85 -22.01 10.86
CA PRO A 340 -9.01 -22.38 9.73
C PRO A 340 -9.28 -21.52 8.50
N THR A 341 -8.27 -20.75 8.08
CA THR A 341 -8.40 -19.79 6.97
C THR A 341 -7.14 -19.84 6.10
N LYS A 342 -7.29 -19.78 4.77
CA LYS A 342 -6.15 -19.70 3.85
C LYS A 342 -5.53 -18.30 3.87
N TYR A 343 -4.37 -18.13 4.50
CA TYR A 343 -3.61 -16.88 4.51
C TYR A 343 -2.48 -16.89 3.46
N ASN A 344 -2.82 -16.61 2.20
CA ASN A 344 -1.80 -16.54 1.13
C ASN A 344 -0.79 -15.39 1.31
N ALA A 345 -1.15 -14.35 2.06
CA ALA A 345 -0.30 -13.17 2.26
C ALA A 345 0.83 -13.40 3.28
N VAL A 346 0.71 -14.38 4.19
CA VAL A 346 1.66 -14.58 5.30
C VAL A 346 2.97 -15.22 4.82
N SER A 347 2.93 -15.98 3.73
CA SER A 347 4.13 -16.58 3.11
C SER A 347 5.13 -15.52 2.63
N GLY A 348 4.65 -14.35 2.18
CA GLY A 348 5.51 -13.23 1.80
C GLY A 348 6.38 -12.71 2.95
N PHE A 349 6.02 -12.99 4.21
CA PHE A 349 6.75 -12.55 5.40
C PHE A 349 7.72 -13.60 5.94
N ASN A 350 7.94 -14.70 5.21
CA ASN A 350 8.71 -15.86 5.66
C ASN A 350 8.15 -16.51 6.94
N ILE A 351 6.82 -16.50 7.09
CA ILE A 351 6.11 -17.15 8.21
C ILE A 351 5.26 -18.29 7.65
N GLU A 352 5.37 -19.47 8.26
CA GLU A 352 4.60 -20.67 7.94
C GLU A 352 3.55 -20.94 9.02
N ILE A 353 2.29 -21.12 8.61
CA ILE A 353 1.21 -21.54 9.52
C ILE A 353 1.20 -23.07 9.56
N THR A 354 1.54 -23.66 10.70
CA THR A 354 1.63 -25.12 10.86
C THR A 354 0.30 -25.78 11.23
N GLY A 355 -0.68 -24.99 11.68
CA GLY A 355 -1.99 -25.50 12.07
C GLY A 355 -2.91 -24.42 12.62
N PHE A 356 -4.15 -24.82 12.88
CA PHE A 356 -5.19 -24.01 13.50
C PHE A 356 -5.76 -24.75 14.70
N ILE A 357 -5.96 -24.03 15.80
CA ILE A 357 -6.69 -24.49 16.97
C ILE A 357 -7.96 -23.65 17.08
N ASN A 358 -9.12 -24.31 17.01
CA ASN A 358 -10.41 -23.68 17.20
C ASN A 358 -11.18 -24.56 18.18
N GLU A 359 -11.14 -24.17 19.45
CA GLU A 359 -11.78 -24.86 20.58
C GLU A 359 -13.19 -24.32 20.82
#